data_AF-A0A645HES9-F1
#
_entry.id   AF-A0A645HES9-F1
#
_cell.length_a   1.000
_cell.length_b   1.000
_cell.length_c   1.000
_cell.angle_alpha   90.00
_cell.angle_beta   90.00
_cell.angle_gamma   90.00
#
_symmetry.space_group_name_H-M   'P 1'
#
loop_
_entity.id
_entity.type
_entity.pdbx_description
1 polymer ?
#
loop_
_entity_poly.entity_id
_entity_poly.type
_entity_poly.pdbx_seq_one_letter_code
_entity_poly.pdbx_strand_id
1 'polypeptide(L)'
;MIETLWSKRRILEVYLNVVEWGNGVFGAEAAAQRYYRLSADRLGPGESARLAVMLPNPRRYERSFGPQLSAHADRIRARMIHSQVP
;
A
#
# COMPACT_ATOMS: atom_id res chain seq x y z
N MET A 1 -1.90 -15.92 -18.11
CA MET A 1 -3.03 -16.78 -17.70
C MET A 1 -3.97 -16.11 -16.69
N ILE A 2 -3.50 -15.49 -15.60
CA ILE A 2 -4.41 -14.76 -14.68
C ILE A 2 -5.03 -13.51 -15.34
N GLU A 3 -4.23 -12.76 -16.11
CA GLU A 3 -4.68 -11.51 -16.76
C GLU A 3 -5.70 -11.71 -17.88
N THR A 4 -5.87 -12.94 -18.36
CA THR A 4 -6.90 -13.30 -19.36
C THR A 4 -8.21 -13.72 -18.72
N LEU A 5 -8.23 -13.98 -17.41
CA LEU A 5 -9.39 -14.45 -16.66
C LEU A 5 -9.94 -13.38 -15.71
N TRP A 6 -9.07 -12.54 -15.15
CA TRP A 6 -9.44 -11.51 -14.17
C TRP A 6 -9.14 -10.10 -14.70
N SER A 7 -10.01 -9.14 -14.35
CA SER A 7 -9.76 -7.72 -14.60
C SER A 7 -8.54 -7.22 -13.83
N LYS A 8 -7.89 -6.16 -14.32
CA LYS A 8 -6.75 -5.52 -13.63
C LYS A 8 -7.12 -5.07 -12.21
N ARG A 9 -8.33 -4.53 -12.04
CA ARG A 9 -8.91 -4.21 -10.72
C ARG A 9 -8.93 -5.42 -9.79
N ARG A 10 -9.42 -6.58 -10.25
CA ARG A 10 -9.51 -7.79 -9.42
C ARG A 10 -8.12 -8.31 -9.04
N ILE A 11 -7.17 -8.29 -9.96
CA ILE A 11 -5.79 -8.70 -9.70
C ILE A 11 -5.18 -7.81 -8.62
N LEU A 12 -5.35 -6.49 -8.74
CA LEU A 12 -4.84 -5.54 -7.75
C LEU A 12 -5.50 -5.72 -6.38
N GLU A 13 -6.81 -5.91 -6.34
CA GLU A 13 -7.55 -6.17 -5.10
C GLU A 13 -7.02 -7.42 -4.37
N VAL A 14 -6.84 -8.53 -5.09
CA VAL A 14 -6.32 -9.77 -4.50
C VAL A 14 -4.88 -9.58 -4.05
N TYR A 15 -4.04 -8.94 -4.86
CA TYR A 15 -2.66 -8.64 -4.49
C TYR A 15 -2.59 -7.85 -3.17
N LEU A 16 -3.35 -6.75 -3.06
CA LEU A 16 -3.35 -5.89 -1.88
C LEU A 16 -3.86 -6.62 -0.62
N ASN A 17 -4.67 -7.66 -0.77
CA ASN A 17 -5.17 -8.46 0.34
C ASN A 17 -4.28 -9.66 0.72
N VAL A 18 -3.34 -10.05 -0.14
CA VAL A 18 -2.46 -11.20 0.10
C VAL A 18 -1.06 -10.79 0.59
N VAL A 19 -0.56 -9.63 0.17
CA VAL A 19 0.79 -9.18 0.54
C VAL A 19 0.94 -8.90 2.04
N GLU A 20 2.16 -9.14 2.55
CA GLU A 20 2.57 -8.74 3.89
C GLU A 20 2.93 -7.24 3.89
N TRP A 21 2.36 -6.48 4.83
CA TRP A 21 2.59 -5.03 5.01
C TRP A 21 3.49 -4.71 6.20
N GLY A 22 3.74 -5.68 7.07
CA GLY A 22 4.55 -5.62 8.26
C GLY A 22 4.61 -6.99 8.92
N ASN A 23 5.35 -7.14 10.02
CA ASN A 23 5.56 -8.45 10.65
C ASN A 23 4.24 -9.12 11.08
N GLY A 24 3.76 -10.09 10.28
CA GLY A 24 2.49 -10.79 10.53
C GLY A 24 1.23 -10.00 10.12
N VAL A 25 1.37 -8.99 9.26
CA VAL A 25 0.26 -8.10 8.86
C VAL A 25 -0.06 -8.34 7.39
N PHE A 26 -1.10 -9.13 7.13
CA PHE A 26 -1.47 -9.53 5.78
C PHE A 26 -2.74 -8.81 5.33
N GLY A 27 -2.65 -8.19 4.15
CA GLY A 27 -3.76 -7.48 3.53
C GLY A 27 -3.90 -6.01 3.94
N ALA A 28 -4.41 -5.21 2.99
CA ALA A 28 -4.50 -3.77 3.10
C ALA A 28 -5.41 -3.31 4.25
N GLU A 29 -6.50 -4.03 4.54
CA GLU A 29 -7.38 -3.72 5.68
C GLU A 29 -6.65 -3.89 7.02
N ALA A 30 -5.93 -5.01 7.20
CA ALA A 30 -5.14 -5.24 8.41
C ALA A 30 -4.04 -4.19 8.57
N ALA A 31 -3.42 -3.76 7.47
CA ALA A 31 -2.42 -2.70 7.47
C ALA A 31 -3.04 -1.34 7.87
N ALA A 32 -4.18 -0.96 7.28
CA ALA A 32 -4.88 0.28 7.60
C ALA A 32 -5.24 0.36 9.08
N GLN A 33 -5.78 -0.73 9.63
CA GLN A 33 -6.14 -0.83 11.04
C GLN A 33 -4.91 -0.76 11.95
N ARG A 34 -3.83 -1.46 11.59
CA ARG A 34 -2.59 -1.49 12.38
C ARG A 34 -1.90 -0.13 12.46
N TYR A 35 -1.73 0.54 11.31
CA TYR A 35 -0.90 1.75 11.23
C TYR A 35 -1.68 3.04 11.49
N TYR A 36 -2.97 3.06 11.17
CA TYR A 36 -3.78 4.28 11.23
C TYR A 36 -5.08 4.13 12.03
N ARG A 37 -5.45 2.91 12.47
CA ARG A 37 -6.74 2.63 13.14
C ARG A 37 -7.95 3.05 12.31
N LEU A 38 -7.81 2.96 10.99
CA LEU A 38 -8.84 3.25 10.00
C LEU A 38 -9.17 1.98 9.20
N SER A 39 -10.35 1.97 8.61
CA SER A 39 -10.69 1.04 7.53
C SER A 39 -9.93 1.43 6.26
N ALA A 40 -9.56 0.48 5.40
CA ALA A 40 -8.73 0.75 4.23
C ALA A 40 -9.39 1.71 3.21
N ASP A 41 -10.72 1.71 3.15
CA ASP A 41 -11.52 2.62 2.33
C ASP A 41 -11.48 4.08 2.82
N ARG A 42 -11.05 4.31 4.07
CA ARG A 42 -10.92 5.64 4.69
C ARG A 42 -9.50 6.20 4.63
N LEU A 43 -8.55 5.47 4.07
CA LEU A 43 -7.18 5.96 3.93
C LEU A 43 -7.11 7.17 2.98
N GLY A 44 -6.46 8.23 3.44
CA GLY A 44 -6.14 9.39 2.63
C GLY A 44 -4.90 9.19 1.75
N PRO A 45 -4.65 10.08 0.77
CA PRO A 45 -3.54 9.93 -0.18
C PRO A 45 -2.16 9.78 0.47
N GLY A 46 -1.92 10.47 1.60
CA GLY A 46 -0.66 10.37 2.33
C GLY A 46 -0.46 9.03 3.02
N GLU A 47 -1.52 8.47 3.60
CA GLU A 47 -1.50 7.19 4.31
C GLU A 47 -1.35 6.05 3.30
N SER A 48 -2.10 6.10 2.19
CA SER A 48 -1.96 5.16 1.07
C SER A 48 -0.55 5.19 0.48
N ALA A 49 0.03 6.37 0.25
CA ALA A 49 1.39 6.49 -0.29
C ALA A 49 2.44 5.93 0.67
N ARG A 50 2.30 6.16 1.98
CA ARG A 50 3.19 5.59 3.00
C ARG A 50 3.11 4.07 3.04
N LEU A 51 1.91 3.50 3.00
CA LEU A 51 1.75 2.04 2.93
C LEU A 51 2.34 1.48 1.64
N ALA A 52 2.08 2.11 0.50
CA ALA A 52 2.58 1.64 -0.79
C ALA A 52 4.12 1.55 -0.83
N VAL A 53 4.85 2.50 -0.24
CA VAL A 53 6.33 2.45 -0.18
C VAL A 53 6.87 1.38 0.79
N MET A 54 6.03 0.80 1.66
CA MET A 54 6.44 -0.29 2.55
C MET A 54 6.57 -1.64 1.83
N LEU A 55 5.79 -1.86 0.77
CA LEU A 55 5.68 -3.15 0.07
C LEU A 55 7.02 -3.78 -0.38
N PRO A 56 8.06 -3.04 -0.78
CA PRO A 56 9.31 -3.66 -1.18
C PRO A 56 10.06 -4.37 -0.05
N ASN A 57 9.90 -3.93 1.21
CA ASN A 57 10.53 -4.56 2.37
C ASN A 57 9.75 -4.23 3.67
N PRO A 58 8.54 -4.78 3.83
CA PRO A 58 7.59 -4.37 4.86
C PRO A 58 8.15 -4.52 6.28
N ARG A 59 8.80 -5.66 6.57
CA ARG A 59 9.38 -5.95 7.90
C ARG A 59 10.51 -4.98 8.28
N ARG A 60 11.30 -4.54 7.31
CA ARG A 60 12.37 -3.56 7.55
C ARG A 60 11.79 -2.16 7.72
N TYR A 61 10.89 -1.76 6.82
CA TYR A 61 10.37 -0.39 6.77
C TYR A 61 9.39 -0.08 7.90
N GLU A 62 8.73 -1.09 8.46
CA GLU A 62 7.95 -0.94 9.69
C GLU A 62 8.83 -0.58 10.90
N ARG A 63 10.05 -1.13 10.99
CA ARG A 63 10.98 -0.87 12.10
C ARG A 63 11.77 0.43 11.90
N SER A 64 12.02 0.79 10.64
CA SER A 64 12.83 1.95 10.28
C SER A 64 12.21 2.65 9.08
N PHE A 65 11.46 3.71 9.37
CA PHE A 65 10.86 4.59 8.37
C PHE A 65 11.62 5.93 8.34
N GLY A 66 12.77 5.93 7.68
CA GLY A 66 13.67 7.08 7.64
C GLY A 66 13.24 8.21 6.69
N PRO A 67 13.96 9.35 6.70
CA PRO A 67 13.64 10.53 5.88
C PRO A 67 13.60 10.23 4.38
N GLN A 68 14.46 9.35 3.88
CA GLN A 68 14.51 8.97 2.45
C GLN A 68 13.23 8.26 2.01
N LEU A 69 12.70 7.36 2.84
CA LEU A 69 11.47 6.62 2.55
C LEU A 69 10.24 7.53 2.68
N SER A 70 10.24 8.45 3.65
CA SER A 70 9.22 9.50 3.74
C SER A 70 9.21 10.38 2.50
N ALA A 71 10.38 10.84 2.04
CA ALA A 71 10.49 11.62 0.81
C ALA A 71 10.06 10.80 -0.42
N HIS A 72 10.25 9.48 -0.42
CA HIS A 72 9.71 8.63 -1.47
C HIS A 72 8.18 8.58 -1.43
N ALA A 73 7.56 8.43 -0.26
CA ALA A 73 6.11 8.47 -0.09
C ALA A 73 5.53 9.81 -0.56
N ASP A 74 6.17 10.93 -0.23
CA ASP A 74 5.75 12.26 -0.66
C ASP A 74 5.80 12.41 -2.20
N ARG A 75 6.83 11.86 -2.84
CA ARG A 75 6.93 11.82 -4.32
C ARG A 75 5.82 10.97 -4.94
N ILE A 76 5.48 9.83 -4.34
CA ILE A 76 4.35 9.01 -4.81
C ILE A 76 3.05 9.79 -4.65
N ARG A 77 2.79 10.36 -3.47
CA ARG A 77 1.60 11.18 -3.19
C ARG A 77 1.41 12.29 -4.21
N ALA A 78 2.48 13.03 -4.53
CA ALA A 78 2.44 14.12 -5.50
C ALA A 78 2.09 13.64 -6.93
N ARG A 79 2.43 12.40 -7.29
CA ARG A 79 2.14 11.82 -8.61
C ARG A 79 0.77 11.16 -8.71
N MET A 80 0.12 10.85 -7.59
CA MET A 80 -1.18 10.14 -7.58
C MET A 80 -2.26 10.85 -8.39
N ILE A 81 -2.26 12.19 -8.40
CA ILE A 81 -3.25 12.99 -9.16
C ILE A 81 -3.17 12.77 -10.68
N HIS A 82 -2.03 12.28 -11.18
CA HIS A 82 -1.80 11.99 -12.60
C HIS A 82 -1.98 10.51 -12.94
N SER A 83 -2.26 9.67 -11.94
CA SER A 83 -2.41 8.22 -12.11
C SER A 83 -3.89 7.86 -12.30
N GLN A 84 -4.20 7.15 -13.38
CA GLN A 84 -5.50 6.50 -13.53
C GLN A 84 -5.39 5.06 -13.04
N VAL A 85 -6.30 4.66 -12.14
CA VAL A 85 -6.41 3.27 -11.70
C VAL A 85 -7.26 2.52 -12.74
N PRO A 86 -6.78 1.39 -13.29
CA PRO A 86 -7.51 0.59 -14.27
C PRO A 86 -8.70 -0.19 -13.70
#